data_AF-A0A4S4FSN9-F1
#
_entry.id   AF-A0A4S4FSN9-F1
#
_cell.length_a   1.000
_cell.length_b   1.000
_cell.length_c   1.000
_cell.angle_alpha   90.00
_cell.angle_beta   90.00
_cell.angle_gamma   90.00
#
_symmetry.space_group_name_H-M   'P 1'
#
loop_
_entity.id
_entity.type
_entity.pdbx_description
1 polymer ?
#
loop_
_entity_poly.entity_id
_entity_poly.type
_entity_poly.pdbx_seq_one_letter_code
_entity_poly.pdbx_strand_id
1 'polypeptide(L)'
;MSIPNTPTPETNPLPLPLAPSPAAQTAPATRRRGLFDNVELVTVILLGIVSVATAYTSFQSGLYGGASDDRISRSEAKGTEAESLYLEGNQQYVQDTQTILRLSDLDVLKQSADPVTASDAAAQYDQLYFIGVSEDLDAAITSATALDASEPDFWHDPQADEAYGEALFGTYGTASDEAEQLRKEGDGIGDKGDQLGFYTALMAITLFLLGVAAVVRRPLTQWILIAIGMSIFLVTAIATAFIPFVWIGY
;
A
#
# COMPACT_ATOMS: atom_id res chain seq x y z
N MET A 1 -24.71 47.84 -126.51
CA MET A 1 -23.47 47.48 -125.80
C MET A 1 -23.89 46.82 -124.50
N SER A 2 -24.06 45.49 -124.51
CA SER A 2 -24.43 44.68 -123.34
C SER A 2 -23.66 43.38 -123.45
N ILE A 3 -22.66 43.20 -122.59
CA ILE A 3 -21.86 41.97 -122.51
C ILE A 3 -22.50 41.09 -121.41
N PRO A 4 -22.81 39.80 -121.70
CA PRO A 4 -23.58 38.92 -120.83
C PRO A 4 -22.76 38.13 -119.81
N ASN A 5 -23.50 37.64 -118.82
CA ASN A 5 -23.19 36.79 -117.67
C ASN A 5 -22.24 35.60 -117.95
N THR A 6 -21.29 35.41 -117.03
CA THR A 6 -20.41 34.23 -116.87
C THR A 6 -21.15 33.06 -116.21
N PRO A 7 -20.91 31.79 -116.63
CA PRO A 7 -21.32 30.62 -115.87
C PRO A 7 -20.23 30.13 -114.91
N THR A 8 -20.67 29.64 -113.75
CA THR A 8 -19.92 29.06 -112.62
C THR A 8 -19.49 27.61 -112.86
N PRO A 9 -18.34 27.15 -112.32
CA PRO A 9 -18.07 25.74 -112.07
C PRO A 9 -18.37 25.32 -110.61
N GLU A 10 -18.88 24.10 -110.50
CA GLU A 10 -19.35 23.40 -109.30
C GLU A 10 -18.26 23.20 -108.22
N THR A 11 -18.65 23.44 -106.97
CA THR A 11 -17.85 23.12 -105.77
C THR A 11 -18.39 21.87 -105.09
N ASN A 12 -17.64 20.77 -105.13
CA ASN A 12 -17.74 19.69 -104.15
C ASN A 12 -16.36 19.04 -104.07
N PRO A 13 -15.66 19.10 -102.92
CA PRO A 13 -15.79 17.98 -101.98
C PRO A 13 -15.51 18.33 -100.49
N LEU A 14 -16.04 17.52 -99.57
CA LEU A 14 -15.30 16.63 -98.67
C LEU A 14 -16.18 16.14 -97.49
N PRO A 15 -15.94 14.92 -96.96
CA PRO A 15 -16.79 14.28 -95.95
C PRO A 15 -16.66 14.92 -94.56
N LEU A 16 -17.76 14.88 -93.81
CA LEU A 16 -17.90 15.41 -92.46
C LEU A 16 -16.83 14.90 -91.48
N PRO A 17 -16.29 15.76 -90.59
CA PRO A 17 -15.40 15.33 -89.53
C PRO A 17 -16.12 14.48 -88.47
N LEU A 18 -15.41 13.45 -88.02
CA LEU A 18 -15.75 12.46 -87.01
C LEU A 18 -16.28 13.09 -85.71
N ALA A 19 -17.25 12.41 -85.07
CA ALA A 19 -17.84 12.79 -83.79
C ALA A 19 -16.79 13.10 -82.70
N PRO A 20 -17.06 14.04 -81.79
CA PRO A 20 -16.14 14.36 -80.70
C PRO A 20 -15.98 13.16 -79.74
N SER A 21 -14.72 12.82 -79.48
CA SER A 21 -14.29 11.87 -78.46
C SER A 21 -14.87 12.26 -77.09
N PRO A 22 -15.36 11.30 -76.27
CA PRO A 22 -15.92 11.62 -74.97
C PRO A 22 -14.86 12.29 -74.09
N ALA A 23 -15.26 13.40 -73.49
CA ALA A 23 -14.49 14.21 -72.55
C ALA A 23 -13.61 13.35 -71.65
N ALA A 24 -12.31 13.66 -71.63
CA ALA A 24 -11.41 13.17 -70.62
C ALA A 24 -12.02 13.48 -69.24
N GLN A 25 -12.54 12.44 -68.58
CA GLN A 25 -12.93 12.50 -67.19
C GLN A 25 -11.67 12.90 -66.41
N THR A 26 -11.64 14.12 -65.90
CA THR A 26 -10.68 14.52 -64.88
C THR A 26 -10.89 13.59 -63.69
N ALA A 27 -10.04 12.58 -63.56
CA ALA A 27 -9.98 11.76 -62.38
C ALA A 27 -9.87 12.70 -61.16
N PRO A 28 -10.63 12.45 -60.07
CA PRO A 28 -10.43 13.21 -58.86
C PRO A 28 -8.99 12.95 -58.41
N ALA A 29 -8.19 14.01 -58.26
CA ALA A 29 -6.91 13.91 -57.59
C ALA A 29 -7.18 13.30 -56.22
N THR A 30 -6.79 12.04 -56.04
CA THR A 30 -6.75 11.38 -54.75
C THR A 30 -5.70 12.13 -53.95
N ARG A 31 -6.13 13.20 -53.29
CA ARG A 31 -5.39 13.86 -52.23
C ARG A 31 -5.35 12.83 -51.10
N ARG A 32 -4.43 11.86 -51.20
CA ARG A 32 -3.94 11.12 -50.04
C ARG A 32 -3.32 12.18 -49.15
N ARG A 33 -4.14 12.79 -48.30
CA ARG A 33 -3.70 13.49 -47.10
C ARG A 33 -2.73 12.51 -46.45
N GLY A 34 -1.44 12.89 -46.45
CA GLY A 34 -0.37 12.07 -45.92
C GLY A 34 -0.76 11.63 -44.51
N LEU A 35 -0.43 10.39 -44.18
CA LEU A 35 -1.10 9.59 -43.16
C LEU A 35 -1.17 10.22 -41.76
N PHE A 36 -0.40 11.28 -41.47
CA PHE A 36 -0.47 12.09 -40.25
C PHE A 36 -0.01 13.53 -40.55
N ASP A 37 -0.72 14.55 -40.06
CA ASP A 37 -0.12 15.88 -39.89
C ASP A 37 0.96 15.80 -38.79
N ASN A 38 2.02 16.63 -38.84
CA ASN A 38 3.14 16.57 -37.87
C ASN A 38 2.69 16.58 -36.40
N VAL A 39 1.62 17.31 -36.07
CA VAL A 39 1.07 17.42 -34.71
C VAL A 39 0.31 16.14 -34.30
N GLU A 40 -0.37 15.50 -35.24
CA GLU A 40 -1.10 14.24 -34.99
C GLU A 40 -0.11 13.12 -34.66
N LEU A 41 0.98 13.01 -35.44
CA LEU A 41 2.06 12.06 -35.18
C LEU A 41 2.69 12.28 -33.79
N VAL A 42 2.99 13.53 -33.44
CA VAL A 42 3.55 13.89 -32.13
C VAL A 42 2.57 13.48 -31.01
N THR A 43 1.28 13.76 -31.16
CA THR A 43 0.27 13.43 -30.15
C THR A 43 0.15 11.92 -29.93
N VAL A 44 0.20 11.13 -31.01
CA VAL A 44 0.17 9.66 -30.94
C VAL A 44 1.41 9.11 -30.25
N ILE A 45 2.59 9.64 -30.53
CA ILE A 45 3.83 9.23 -29.86
C ILE A 45 3.75 9.55 -28.35
N LEU A 46 3.31 10.75 -28.00
CA LEU A 46 3.15 11.15 -26.61
C LEU A 46 2.11 10.28 -25.88
N LEU A 47 0.98 9.94 -26.51
CA LEU A 47 0.01 8.99 -25.98
C LEU A 47 0.64 7.63 -25.66
N GLY A 48 1.48 7.10 -26.57
CA GLY A 48 2.21 5.86 -26.34
C GLY A 48 3.14 5.94 -25.14
N ILE A 49 3.93 7.01 -25.02
CA ILE A 49 4.87 7.22 -23.91
C ILE A 49 4.12 7.31 -22.57
N VAL A 50 3.09 8.15 -22.51
CA VAL A 50 2.31 8.33 -21.27
C VAL A 50 1.60 7.03 -20.89
N SER A 51 1.13 6.25 -21.87
CA SER A 51 0.48 4.95 -21.63
C SER A 51 1.41 3.95 -20.95
N VAL A 52 2.64 3.82 -21.46
CA VAL A 52 3.66 2.93 -20.85
C VAL A 52 4.01 3.39 -19.44
N ALA A 53 4.21 4.70 -19.23
CA ALA A 53 4.49 5.24 -17.91
C ALA A 53 3.32 5.04 -16.92
N THR A 54 2.09 5.16 -17.39
CA THR A 54 0.87 4.92 -16.59
C THR A 54 0.82 3.46 -16.16
N ALA A 55 1.03 2.53 -17.10
CA ALA A 55 1.04 1.10 -16.83
C ALA A 55 2.13 0.73 -15.81
N TYR A 56 3.33 1.29 -15.96
CA TYR A 56 4.43 1.09 -15.00
C TYR A 56 4.08 1.60 -13.60
N THR A 57 3.55 2.82 -13.50
CA THR A 57 3.20 3.43 -12.21
C THR A 57 2.10 2.64 -11.51
N SER A 58 1.08 2.20 -12.27
CA SER A 58 -0.01 1.36 -11.77
C SER A 58 0.50 0.01 -11.26
N PHE A 59 1.43 -0.61 -11.97
CA PHE A 59 2.04 -1.87 -11.55
C PHE A 59 2.84 -1.71 -10.26
N GLN A 60 3.67 -0.66 -10.17
CA GLN A 60 4.42 -0.37 -8.95
C GLN A 60 3.50 -0.07 -7.76
N SER A 61 2.42 0.69 -7.95
CA SER A 61 1.41 0.92 -6.91
C SER A 61 0.85 -0.39 -6.35
N GLY A 62 0.52 -1.34 -7.22
CA GLY A 62 0.04 -2.67 -6.81
C GLY A 62 1.08 -3.49 -6.04
N LEU A 63 2.36 -3.42 -6.40
CA LEU A 63 3.44 -4.09 -5.66
C LEU A 63 3.61 -3.53 -4.24
N TYR A 64 3.60 -2.20 -4.12
CA TYR A 64 3.64 -1.54 -2.81
C TYR A 64 2.42 -1.89 -1.96
N GLY A 65 1.23 -1.91 -2.55
CA GLY A 65 0.00 -2.33 -1.87
C GLY A 65 0.11 -3.76 -1.33
N GLY A 66 0.55 -4.72 -2.15
CA GLY A 66 0.73 -6.10 -1.72
C GLY A 66 1.78 -6.27 -0.60
N ALA A 67 2.89 -5.51 -0.67
CA ALA A 67 3.91 -5.53 0.38
C ALA A 67 3.41 -4.90 1.70
N SER A 68 2.61 -3.83 1.61
CA SER A 68 1.95 -3.22 2.77
C SER A 68 0.98 -4.20 3.42
N ASP A 69 0.13 -4.85 2.62
CA ASP A 69 -0.86 -5.82 3.10
C ASP A 69 -0.19 -7.02 3.80
N ASP A 70 0.93 -7.54 3.28
CA ASP A 70 1.70 -8.60 3.93
C ASP A 70 2.24 -8.15 5.31
N ARG A 71 2.81 -6.95 5.41
CA ARG A 71 3.33 -6.41 6.68
C ARG A 71 2.23 -6.16 7.70
N ILE A 72 1.11 -5.59 7.26
CA ILE A 72 -0.06 -5.37 8.12
C ILE A 72 -0.65 -6.70 8.58
N SER A 73 -0.76 -7.70 7.71
CA SER A 73 -1.24 -9.03 8.09
C SER A 73 -0.35 -9.70 9.14
N ARG A 74 0.98 -9.59 9.00
CA ARG A 74 1.92 -10.08 10.02
C ARG A 74 1.82 -9.31 11.34
N SER A 75 1.63 -7.99 11.26
CA SER A 75 1.37 -7.14 12.44
C SER A 75 0.12 -7.60 13.20
N GLU A 76 -0.98 -7.89 12.49
CA GLU A 76 -2.21 -8.39 13.12
C GLU A 76 -2.04 -9.77 13.76
N ALA A 77 -1.31 -10.67 13.10
CA ALA A 77 -0.97 -11.97 13.67
C ALA A 77 -0.14 -11.82 14.96
N LYS A 78 0.85 -10.93 14.96
CA LYS A 78 1.68 -10.62 16.14
C LYS A 78 0.91 -9.91 17.25
N GLY A 79 -0.01 -9.00 16.91
CA GLY A 79 -0.90 -8.37 17.88
C GLY A 79 -1.82 -9.38 18.56
N THR A 80 -2.33 -10.35 17.81
CA THR A 80 -3.13 -11.46 18.36
C THR A 80 -2.31 -12.35 19.29
N GLU A 81 -1.08 -12.67 18.91
CA GLU A 81 -0.13 -13.40 19.75
C GLU A 81 0.15 -12.64 21.06
N ALA A 82 0.43 -11.34 20.97
CA ALA A 82 0.65 -10.47 22.13
C ALA A 82 -0.55 -10.44 23.07
N GLU A 83 -1.78 -10.28 22.54
CA GLU A 83 -2.99 -10.31 23.37
C GLU A 83 -3.17 -11.65 24.09
N SER A 84 -2.89 -12.76 23.42
CA SER A 84 -2.92 -14.09 24.04
C SER A 84 -1.92 -14.20 25.18
N LEU A 85 -0.67 -13.77 24.97
CA LEU A 85 0.39 -13.79 25.99
C LEU A 85 0.03 -12.90 27.20
N TYR A 86 -0.53 -11.72 26.95
CA TYR A 86 -0.98 -10.82 28.02
C TYR A 86 -2.12 -11.44 28.86
N LEU A 87 -3.07 -12.12 28.21
CA LEU A 87 -4.17 -12.80 28.92
C LEU A 87 -3.67 -13.99 29.74
N GLU A 88 -2.73 -14.78 29.19
CA GLU A 88 -2.07 -15.88 29.90
C GLU A 88 -1.31 -15.36 31.12
N GLY A 89 -0.47 -14.33 30.93
CA GLY A 89 0.27 -13.68 32.01
C GLY A 89 -0.66 -13.13 33.09
N ASN A 90 -1.77 -12.47 32.71
CA ASN A 90 -2.76 -11.98 33.68
C ASN A 90 -3.49 -13.10 34.43
N GLN A 91 -3.81 -14.20 33.76
CA GLN A 91 -4.44 -15.35 34.42
C GLN A 91 -3.51 -15.91 35.49
N GLN A 92 -2.24 -16.08 35.15
CA GLN A 92 -1.21 -16.53 36.07
C GLN A 92 -1.00 -15.52 37.21
N TYR A 93 -0.93 -14.22 36.91
CA TYR A 93 -0.83 -13.15 37.92
C TYR A 93 -1.94 -13.26 38.97
N VAL A 94 -3.20 -13.40 38.54
CA VAL A 94 -4.35 -13.50 39.46
C VAL A 94 -4.33 -14.81 40.25
N GLN A 95 -3.92 -15.91 39.62
CA GLN A 95 -3.74 -17.19 40.31
C GLN A 95 -2.67 -17.08 41.41
N ASP A 96 -1.56 -16.42 41.11
CA ASP A 96 -0.45 -16.23 42.05
C ASP A 96 -0.82 -15.29 43.19
N THR A 97 -1.62 -14.24 42.93
CA THR A 97 -2.20 -13.41 44.00
C THR A 97 -2.99 -14.27 44.98
N GLN A 98 -3.82 -15.21 44.50
CA GLN A 98 -4.61 -16.09 45.36
C GLN A 98 -3.72 -17.05 46.17
N THR A 99 -2.66 -17.57 45.53
CA THR A 99 -1.66 -18.41 46.19
C THR A 99 -0.95 -17.63 47.31
N ILE A 100 -0.46 -16.42 47.03
CA ILE A 100 0.21 -15.55 48.00
C ILE A 100 -0.72 -15.26 49.18
N LEU A 101 -1.97 -14.84 48.93
CA LEU A 101 -2.93 -14.57 50.00
C LEU A 101 -3.16 -15.80 50.89
N ARG A 102 -3.29 -16.98 50.27
CA ARG A 102 -3.47 -18.22 51.04
C ARG A 102 -2.23 -18.61 51.84
N LEU A 103 -1.03 -18.41 51.28
CA LEU A 103 0.23 -18.63 51.99
C LEU A 103 0.37 -17.67 53.17
N SER A 104 0.02 -16.39 52.99
CA SER A 104 0.02 -15.39 54.06
C SER A 104 -0.93 -15.75 55.20
N ASP A 105 -2.15 -16.19 54.90
CA ASP A 105 -3.10 -16.65 55.92
C ASP A 105 -2.55 -17.85 56.71
N LEU A 106 -1.94 -18.82 56.01
CA LEU A 106 -1.34 -19.99 56.62
C LEU A 106 -0.11 -19.63 57.47
N ASP A 107 0.68 -18.64 57.05
CA ASP A 107 1.83 -18.19 57.82
C ASP A 107 1.45 -17.55 59.16
N VAL A 108 0.36 -16.78 59.19
CA VAL A 108 -0.21 -16.27 60.45
C VAL A 108 -0.68 -17.43 61.34
N LEU A 109 -1.34 -18.45 60.77
CA LEU A 109 -1.85 -19.60 61.54
C LEU A 109 -0.74 -20.50 62.09
N LYS A 110 0.39 -20.62 61.38
CA LYS A 110 1.60 -21.32 61.87
C LYS A 110 2.12 -20.75 63.19
N GLN A 111 1.83 -19.48 63.47
CA GLN A 111 2.23 -18.78 64.69
C GLN A 111 1.17 -18.86 65.81
N SER A 112 0.11 -19.65 65.62
CA SER A 112 -0.94 -19.85 66.61
C SER A 112 -0.42 -20.48 67.90
N ALA A 113 -1.02 -20.09 69.04
CA ALA A 113 -0.73 -20.68 70.34
C ALA A 113 -1.29 -22.11 70.51
N ASP A 114 -2.25 -22.53 69.66
CA ASP A 114 -2.75 -23.90 69.63
C ASP A 114 -1.81 -24.79 68.79
N PRO A 115 -1.13 -25.79 69.40
CA PRO A 115 -0.12 -26.59 68.71
C PRO A 115 -0.69 -27.45 67.57
N VAL A 116 -1.97 -27.85 67.62
CA VAL A 116 -2.59 -28.62 66.53
C VAL A 116 -2.79 -27.71 65.32
N THR A 117 -3.43 -26.54 65.52
CA THR A 117 -3.62 -25.55 64.45
C THR A 117 -2.30 -25.12 63.81
N ALA A 118 -1.28 -24.85 64.62
CA ALA A 118 0.04 -24.44 64.13
C ALA A 118 0.69 -25.53 63.27
N SER A 119 0.62 -26.79 63.70
CA SER A 119 1.18 -27.94 62.96
C SER A 119 0.45 -28.19 61.63
N ASP A 120 -0.89 -28.14 61.64
CA ASP A 120 -1.69 -28.37 60.44
C ASP A 120 -1.49 -27.25 59.41
N ALA A 121 -1.38 -26.00 59.87
CA ALA A 121 -1.08 -24.86 59.01
C ALA A 121 0.32 -24.95 58.39
N ALA A 122 1.33 -25.42 59.14
CA ALA A 122 2.67 -25.64 58.62
C ALA A 122 2.67 -26.68 57.48
N ALA A 123 2.01 -27.81 57.68
CA ALA A 123 1.90 -28.84 56.66
C ALA A 123 1.15 -28.35 55.40
N GLN A 124 0.07 -27.57 55.57
CA GLN A 124 -0.67 -26.98 54.45
C GLN A 124 0.14 -25.91 53.71
N TYR A 125 0.92 -25.10 54.44
CA TYR A 125 1.81 -24.11 53.85
C TYR A 125 2.84 -24.79 52.96
N ASP A 126 3.56 -25.78 53.49
CA ASP A 126 4.61 -26.49 52.75
C ASP A 126 4.04 -27.18 51.51
N GLN A 127 2.86 -27.80 51.63
CA GLN A 127 2.19 -28.43 50.50
C GLN A 127 1.78 -27.42 49.44
N LEU A 128 1.15 -26.30 49.82
CA LEU A 128 0.72 -25.28 48.87
C LEU A 128 1.93 -24.62 48.19
N TYR A 129 2.97 -24.32 48.96
CA TYR A 129 4.21 -23.76 48.45
C TYR A 129 4.80 -24.67 47.38
N PHE A 130 4.90 -25.98 47.65
CA PHE A 130 5.47 -26.94 46.72
C PHE A 130 4.68 -27.10 45.41
N ILE A 131 3.35 -27.02 45.44
CA ILE A 131 2.51 -27.29 44.25
C ILE A 131 2.07 -26.02 43.51
N GLY A 132 2.02 -24.89 44.21
CA GLY A 132 1.34 -23.68 43.77
C GLY A 132 2.26 -22.50 43.49
N VAL A 133 3.53 -22.58 43.89
CA VAL A 133 4.52 -21.53 43.66
C VAL A 133 5.43 -21.94 42.52
N SER A 134 5.45 -21.14 41.45
CA SER A 134 6.37 -21.29 40.32
C SER A 134 7.78 -20.83 40.70
N GLU A 135 8.78 -21.16 39.87
CA GLU A 135 10.17 -20.72 40.10
C GLU A 135 10.30 -19.18 40.13
N ASP A 136 9.62 -18.49 39.21
CA ASP A 136 9.63 -17.03 39.16
C ASP A 136 8.94 -16.40 40.39
N LEU A 137 7.84 -17.00 40.85
CA LEU A 137 7.13 -16.55 42.05
C LEU A 137 7.93 -16.85 43.33
N ASP A 138 8.63 -18.00 43.40
CA ASP A 138 9.50 -18.37 44.52
C ASP A 138 10.64 -17.35 44.68
N ALA A 139 11.27 -16.98 43.57
CA ALA A 139 12.31 -15.94 43.55
C ALA A 139 11.77 -14.60 44.06
N ALA A 140 10.57 -14.21 43.62
CA ALA A 140 9.91 -12.97 44.03
C ALA A 140 9.51 -12.98 45.51
N ILE A 141 8.95 -14.08 46.03
CA ILE A 141 8.61 -14.26 47.44
C ILE A 141 9.88 -14.18 48.31
N THR A 142 10.96 -14.83 47.87
CA THR A 142 12.24 -14.82 48.57
C THR A 142 12.83 -13.40 48.62
N SER A 143 12.77 -12.67 47.51
CA SER A 143 13.19 -11.26 47.41
C SER A 143 12.39 -10.37 48.37
N ALA A 144 11.06 -10.45 48.33
CA ALA A 144 10.17 -9.71 49.21
C ALA A 144 10.41 -10.03 50.70
N THR A 145 10.58 -11.31 51.05
CA THR A 145 10.87 -11.72 52.43
C THR A 145 12.20 -11.16 52.94
N ALA A 146 13.22 -11.09 52.08
CA ALA A 146 14.50 -10.49 52.44
C ALA A 146 14.38 -8.98 52.68
N LEU A 147 13.55 -8.29 51.89
CA LEU A 147 13.25 -6.87 52.06
C LEU A 147 12.47 -6.62 53.36
N ASP A 148 11.40 -7.39 53.62
CA ASP A 148 10.61 -7.30 54.86
C ASP A 148 11.47 -7.53 56.11
N ALA A 149 12.46 -8.43 56.05
CA ALA A 149 13.40 -8.63 57.14
C ALA A 149 14.32 -7.43 57.38
N SER A 150 14.66 -6.67 56.33
CA SER A 150 15.47 -5.46 56.42
C SER A 150 14.66 -4.19 56.73
N GLU A 151 13.37 -4.19 56.39
CA GLU A 151 12.43 -3.07 56.50
C GLU A 151 11.14 -3.51 57.21
N PRO A 152 11.19 -3.81 58.52
CA PRO A 152 10.11 -4.48 59.24
C PRO A 152 8.81 -3.65 59.38
N ASP A 153 8.86 -2.35 59.07
CA ASP A 153 7.70 -1.46 59.10
C ASP A 153 6.91 -1.45 57.77
N PHE A 154 7.43 -2.12 56.73
CA PHE A 154 6.81 -2.19 55.40
C PHE A 154 6.62 -3.64 54.97
N TRP A 155 5.50 -3.91 54.30
CA TRP A 155 5.25 -5.19 53.65
C TRP A 155 5.47 -5.02 52.15
N HIS A 156 6.37 -5.83 51.59
CA HIS A 156 6.68 -5.85 50.16
C HIS A 156 5.85 -6.90 49.44
N ASP A 157 5.15 -6.47 48.39
CA ASP A 157 4.41 -7.38 47.52
C ASP A 157 5.37 -8.14 46.61
N PRO A 158 5.43 -9.49 46.68
CA PRO A 158 6.22 -10.29 45.75
C PRO A 158 5.90 -9.99 44.28
N GLN A 159 4.65 -9.67 43.95
CA GLN A 159 4.25 -9.42 42.56
C GLN A 159 4.70 -8.06 42.02
N ALA A 160 5.23 -7.18 42.88
CA ALA A 160 5.86 -5.92 42.48
C ALA A 160 7.32 -6.10 42.03
N ASP A 161 7.87 -7.31 42.14
CA ASP A 161 9.22 -7.62 41.67
C ASP A 161 9.33 -7.48 40.14
N GLU A 162 10.32 -6.71 39.68
CA GLU A 162 10.51 -6.43 38.25
C GLU A 162 10.84 -7.69 37.45
N ALA A 163 11.60 -8.64 38.02
CA ALA A 163 11.97 -9.87 37.34
C ALA A 163 10.76 -10.81 37.20
N TYR A 164 9.88 -10.85 38.20
CA TYR A 164 8.59 -11.54 38.10
C TYR A 164 7.70 -10.92 37.02
N GLY A 165 7.59 -9.59 36.98
CA GLY A 165 6.85 -8.89 35.94
C GLY A 165 7.39 -9.18 34.53
N GLU A 166 8.71 -9.20 34.37
CA GLU A 166 9.36 -9.53 33.10
C GLU A 166 9.16 -11.00 32.69
N ALA A 167 9.24 -11.93 33.64
CA ALA A 167 8.97 -13.34 33.37
C ALA A 167 7.55 -13.55 32.82
N LEU A 168 6.59 -12.79 33.36
CA LEU A 168 5.17 -12.94 33.04
C LEU A 168 4.75 -12.17 31.78
N PHE A 169 5.34 -11.01 31.53
CA PHE A 169 4.88 -10.07 30.49
C PHE A 169 5.96 -9.67 29.47
N GLY A 170 7.21 -10.10 29.62
CA GLY A 170 8.30 -9.73 28.71
C GLY A 170 8.12 -10.26 27.28
N THR A 171 7.57 -11.47 27.16
CA THR A 171 7.22 -12.06 25.85
C THR A 171 6.07 -11.31 25.18
N TYR A 172 5.06 -10.86 25.95
CA TYR A 172 4.03 -9.96 25.48
C TYR A 172 4.63 -8.64 24.97
N GLY A 173 5.52 -8.01 25.74
CA GLY A 173 6.16 -6.75 25.36
C GLY A 173 6.90 -6.89 24.04
N THR A 174 7.69 -7.95 23.88
CA THR A 174 8.41 -8.25 22.64
C THR A 174 7.47 -8.44 21.45
N ALA A 175 6.40 -9.23 21.60
CA ALA A 175 5.43 -9.48 20.53
C ALA A 175 4.65 -8.21 20.15
N SER A 176 4.30 -7.38 21.13
CA SER A 176 3.61 -6.10 20.93
C SER A 176 4.50 -5.11 20.17
N ASP A 177 5.78 -5.01 20.54
CA ASP A 177 6.75 -4.14 19.87
C ASP A 177 6.98 -4.59 18.41
N GLU A 178 7.10 -5.90 18.18
CA GLU A 178 7.21 -6.47 16.83
C GLU A 178 5.97 -6.16 15.99
N ALA A 179 4.77 -6.30 16.58
CA ALA A 179 3.51 -5.96 15.91
C ALA A 179 3.46 -4.48 15.51
N GLU A 180 3.84 -3.57 16.41
CA GLU A 180 3.85 -2.13 16.14
C GLU A 180 4.91 -1.75 15.09
N GLN A 181 6.09 -2.35 15.14
CA GLN A 181 7.12 -2.14 14.14
C GLN A 181 6.63 -2.57 12.75
N LEU A 182 6.05 -3.77 12.63
CA LEU A 182 5.51 -4.27 11.36
C LEU A 182 4.39 -3.37 10.83
N ARG A 183 3.54 -2.83 11.72
CA ARG A 183 2.49 -1.87 11.35
C ARG A 183 3.10 -0.61 10.73
N LYS A 184 4.09 0.00 11.42
CA LYS A 184 4.78 1.21 10.95
C LYS A 184 5.49 1.00 9.62
N GLU A 185 6.14 -0.15 9.46
CA GLU A 185 6.75 -0.55 8.19
C GLU A 185 5.71 -0.71 7.08
N GLY A 186 4.60 -1.39 7.36
CA GLY A 186 3.47 -1.56 6.44
C GLY A 186 2.90 -0.23 5.98
N ASP A 187 2.51 0.64 6.92
CA ASP A 187 1.94 1.96 6.62
C ASP A 187 2.90 2.81 5.77
N GLY A 188 4.21 2.84 6.11
CA GLY A 188 5.21 3.58 5.34
C GLY A 188 5.47 3.03 3.93
N ILE A 189 5.19 1.75 3.68
CA ILE A 189 5.20 1.14 2.35
C ILE A 189 3.89 1.47 1.62
N GLY A 190 2.75 1.34 2.29
CA GLY A 190 1.42 1.67 1.78
C GLY A 190 1.33 3.10 1.27
N ASP A 191 1.86 4.07 2.02
CA ASP A 191 1.90 5.48 1.64
C ASP A 191 2.56 5.71 0.25
N LYS A 192 3.60 4.96 -0.07
CA LYS A 192 4.26 5.03 -1.39
C LYS A 192 3.40 4.42 -2.48
N GLY A 193 2.72 3.31 -2.18
CA GLY A 193 1.74 2.68 -3.06
C GLY A 193 0.58 3.61 -3.41
N ASP A 194 0.05 4.31 -2.41
CA ASP A 194 -1.03 5.29 -2.56
C ASP A 194 -0.59 6.50 -3.40
N GLN A 195 0.62 7.02 -3.16
CA GLN A 195 1.20 8.08 -3.99
C GLN A 195 1.32 7.65 -5.46
N LEU A 196 1.79 6.43 -5.73
CA LEU A 196 1.84 5.88 -7.09
C LEU A 196 0.44 5.70 -7.70
N GLY A 197 -0.54 5.32 -6.89
CA GLY A 197 -1.95 5.25 -7.31
C GLY A 197 -2.46 6.62 -7.74
N PHE A 198 -2.18 7.66 -6.96
CA PHE A 198 -2.49 9.05 -7.30
C PHE A 198 -1.79 9.50 -8.60
N TYR A 199 -0.50 9.19 -8.76
CA TYR A 199 0.26 9.51 -9.97
C TYR A 199 -0.30 8.79 -11.21
N THR A 200 -0.75 7.56 -11.06
CA THR A 200 -1.45 6.82 -12.12
C THR A 200 -2.71 7.55 -12.58
N ALA A 201 -3.51 8.09 -11.65
CA ALA A 201 -4.69 8.89 -11.99
C ALA A 201 -4.32 10.18 -12.74
N LEU A 202 -3.26 10.88 -12.32
CA LEU A 202 -2.77 12.08 -13.02
C LEU A 202 -2.28 11.78 -14.45
N MET A 203 -1.60 10.65 -14.66
CA MET A 203 -1.19 10.23 -16.00
C MET A 203 -2.39 9.84 -16.87
N ALA A 204 -3.43 9.23 -16.30
CA ALA A 204 -4.68 8.95 -17.01
C ALA A 204 -5.40 10.24 -17.45
N ILE A 205 -5.40 11.28 -16.61
CA ILE A 205 -5.88 12.63 -17.01
C ILE A 205 -5.05 13.17 -18.17
N THR A 206 -3.74 12.95 -18.15
CA THR A 206 -2.88 13.36 -19.27
C THR A 206 -3.23 12.62 -20.57
N LEU A 207 -3.41 11.30 -20.52
CA LEU A 207 -3.86 10.50 -21.67
C LEU A 207 -5.20 11.03 -22.22
N PHE A 208 -6.13 11.38 -21.33
CA PHE A 208 -7.40 11.96 -21.73
C PHE A 208 -7.21 13.30 -22.45
N LEU A 209 -6.42 14.22 -21.89
CA LEU A 209 -6.15 15.53 -22.51
C LEU A 209 -5.48 15.39 -23.88
N LEU A 210 -4.52 14.48 -24.02
CA LEU A 210 -3.88 14.20 -25.31
C LEU A 210 -4.85 13.54 -26.30
N GLY A 211 -5.72 12.64 -25.83
CA GLY A 211 -6.76 12.02 -26.65
C GLY A 211 -7.75 13.06 -27.20
N VAL A 212 -8.16 14.03 -26.37
CA VAL A 212 -8.98 15.17 -26.83
C VAL A 212 -8.19 16.05 -27.80
N ALA A 213 -6.92 16.35 -27.51
CA ALA A 213 -6.06 17.15 -28.38
C ALA A 213 -5.89 16.53 -29.78
N ALA A 214 -5.88 15.20 -29.91
CA ALA A 214 -5.80 14.52 -31.20
C ALA A 214 -7.02 14.76 -32.11
N VAL A 215 -8.21 15.02 -31.52
CA VAL A 215 -9.47 15.18 -32.27
C VAL A 215 -9.81 16.67 -32.52
N VAL A 216 -9.20 17.58 -31.77
CA VAL A 216 -9.46 19.02 -31.87
C VAL A 216 -8.89 19.60 -33.17
N ARG A 217 -9.77 20.24 -33.97
CA ARG A 217 -9.39 20.86 -35.25
C ARG A 217 -8.77 22.26 -35.14
N ARG A 218 -8.86 22.91 -33.97
CA ARG A 218 -8.34 24.26 -33.73
C ARG A 218 -6.90 24.17 -33.20
N PRO A 219 -5.89 24.66 -33.93
CA PRO A 219 -4.48 24.44 -33.57
C PRO A 219 -4.11 25.10 -32.23
N LEU A 220 -4.65 26.29 -31.92
CA LEU A 220 -4.38 26.96 -30.65
C LEU A 220 -4.87 26.12 -29.45
N THR A 221 -6.11 25.63 -29.51
CA THR A 221 -6.69 24.80 -28.46
C THR A 221 -5.97 23.46 -28.34
N GLN A 222 -5.58 22.85 -29.46
CA GLN A 222 -4.80 21.63 -29.49
C GLN A 222 -3.45 21.80 -28.77
N TRP A 223 -2.70 22.86 -29.07
CA TRP A 223 -1.42 23.14 -28.41
C TRP A 223 -1.57 23.43 -26.92
N ILE A 224 -2.62 24.15 -26.50
CA ILE A 224 -2.90 24.40 -25.08
C ILE A 224 -3.15 23.09 -24.32
N LEU A 225 -3.95 22.18 -24.88
CA LEU A 225 -4.23 20.88 -24.26
C LEU A 225 -2.97 20.01 -24.16
N ILE A 226 -2.15 19.97 -25.21
CA ILE A 226 -0.86 19.26 -25.20
C ILE A 226 0.06 19.86 -24.13
N ALA A 227 0.19 21.18 -24.07
CA ALA A 227 1.06 21.85 -23.11
C ALA A 227 0.65 21.58 -21.66
N ILE A 228 -0.64 21.66 -21.34
CA ILE A 228 -1.17 21.38 -20.00
C ILE A 228 -0.96 19.90 -19.64
N GLY A 229 -1.36 18.99 -20.54
CA GLY A 229 -1.19 17.55 -20.32
C GLY A 229 0.28 17.18 -20.10
N MET A 230 1.18 17.68 -20.95
CA MET A 230 2.60 17.42 -20.80
C MET A 230 3.20 18.01 -19.53
N SER A 231 2.71 19.17 -19.07
CA SER A 231 3.16 19.73 -17.79
C SER A 231 2.80 18.82 -16.62
N ILE A 232 1.56 18.31 -16.59
CA ILE A 232 1.10 17.37 -15.56
C ILE A 232 1.91 16.08 -15.64
N PHE A 233 2.08 15.50 -16.83
CA PHE A 233 2.84 14.27 -17.01
C PHE A 233 4.30 14.41 -16.60
N LEU A 234 4.98 15.50 -16.98
CA LEU A 234 6.39 15.68 -16.61
C LEU A 234 6.56 15.77 -15.10
N VAL A 235 5.73 16.56 -14.41
CA VAL A 235 5.76 16.65 -12.94
C VAL A 235 5.51 15.28 -12.30
N THR A 236 4.48 14.58 -12.79
CA THR A 236 4.10 13.27 -12.25
C THR A 236 5.17 12.21 -12.51
N ALA A 237 5.73 12.15 -13.72
CA ALA A 237 6.77 11.20 -14.09
C ALA A 237 8.06 11.43 -13.30
N ILE A 238 8.43 12.69 -13.07
CA ILE A 238 9.56 13.05 -12.20
C ILE A 238 9.29 12.57 -10.77
N ALA A 239 8.10 12.86 -10.22
CA ALA A 239 7.73 12.43 -8.88
C ALA A 239 7.74 10.90 -8.72
N THR A 240 7.21 10.16 -9.71
CA THR A 240 7.28 8.69 -9.76
C THR A 240 8.72 8.20 -9.75
N ALA A 241 9.64 8.86 -10.46
CA ALA A 241 11.04 8.46 -10.51
C ALA A 241 11.79 8.63 -9.17
N PHE A 242 11.27 9.44 -8.24
CA PHE A 242 11.81 9.57 -6.88
C PHE A 242 11.31 8.47 -5.93
N ILE A 243 10.24 7.74 -6.28
CA ILE A 243 9.77 6.62 -5.48
C ILE A 243 10.65 5.40 -5.77
N PRO A 244 11.22 4.74 -4.74
CA PRO A 244 12.09 3.59 -4.94
C PRO A 244 11.38 2.48 -5.71
N PHE A 245 12.15 1.78 -6.53
CA PHE A 245 11.64 0.67 -7.30
C PHE A 245 11.49 -0.59 -6.43
N VAL A 246 10.36 -1.28 -6.54
CA VAL A 246 10.10 -2.56 -5.87
C VAL A 246 9.96 -3.66 -6.92
N TRP A 247 10.65 -4.78 -6.69
CA TRP A 247 10.60 -5.97 -7.55
C TRP A 247 9.76 -7.08 -6.89
N ILE A 248 9.19 -7.96 -7.72
CA ILE A 248 8.48 -9.15 -7.25
C ILE A 248 9.52 -10.11 -6.64
N GLY A 249 9.65 -10.16 -5.31
CA GLY A 249 10.52 -11.14 -4.64
C GLY A 249 11.17 -10.73 -3.32
N TYR A 250 10.82 -9.59 -2.73
CA TYR A 250 11.19 -9.20 -1.37
C TYR A 250 9.96 -8.90 -0.52
#